data_AF-A0A819FDE2-F1
#
_entry.id   AF-A0A819FDE2-F1
#
_cell.length_a   1.000
_cell.length_b   1.000
_cell.length_c   1.000
_cell.angle_alpha   90.00
_cell.angle_beta   90.00
_cell.angle_gamma   90.00
#
_symmetry.space_group_name_H-M   'P 1'
#
loop_
_entity.id
_entity.type
_entity.pdbx_description
1 polymer ?
#
loop_
_entity_poly.entity_id
_entity_poly.type
_entity_poly.pdbx_seq_one_letter_code
_entity_poly.pdbx_strand_id
1 'polypeptide(L)'
;MSRRVFILFLILNTVNSTISLGCLPSLSTYALLPFGQKAFYYWSILIPTAYPFSLLLSICWRSVSTHLIVLQSIFNWLLATFIFIIAGQSPCPWLADTMQGALMIITVWFIMSLTSCFLRITIGNRIKSEWTGDKGMFYYGGTVQLGLLLGTIPLYILINLFGIFIDRKPCQVYCVS
;
A
#
# COMPACT_ATOMS: atom_id res chain seq x y z
N MET A 1 -14.26 -24.19 -1.87
CA MET A 1 -14.36 -22.90 -2.58
C MET A 1 -14.51 -23.12 -4.08
N SER A 2 -15.29 -22.31 -4.82
CA SER A 2 -15.35 -22.41 -6.29
C SER A 2 -14.04 -21.92 -6.94
N ARG A 3 -13.62 -22.55 -8.04
CA ARG A 3 -12.39 -22.19 -8.78
C ARG A 3 -12.38 -20.72 -9.22
N ARG A 4 -13.54 -20.15 -9.56
CA ARG A 4 -13.67 -18.72 -9.94
C ARG A 4 -13.32 -17.78 -8.78
N VAL A 5 -13.81 -18.08 -7.58
CA VAL A 5 -13.52 -17.30 -6.37
C VAL A 5 -12.05 -17.41 -5.98
N PHE A 6 -11.42 -18.57 -6.21
CA PHE A 6 -9.99 -18.76 -5.98
C PHE A 6 -9.15 -17.87 -6.88
N ILE A 7 -9.43 -17.89 -8.18
CA ILE A 7 -8.73 -17.05 -9.15
C ILE A 7 -8.96 -15.56 -8.83
N LEU A 8 -10.18 -15.16 -8.48
CA LEU A 8 -10.49 -13.80 -8.04
C LEU A 8 -9.61 -13.37 -6.86
N PHE A 9 -9.52 -14.19 -5.81
CA PHE A 9 -8.71 -13.89 -4.63
C PHE A 9 -7.21 -13.79 -4.95
N LEU A 10 -6.70 -14.64 -5.82
CA LEU A 10 -5.32 -14.56 -6.30
C LEU A 10 -5.05 -13.26 -7.06
N ILE A 11 -5.97 -12.85 -7.94
CA ILE A 11 -5.87 -11.59 -8.68
C ILE A 11 -5.91 -10.39 -7.71
N LEU A 12 -6.89 -10.34 -6.81
CA LEU A 12 -7.00 -9.27 -5.82
C LEU A 12 -5.75 -9.19 -4.93
N ASN A 13 -5.22 -10.34 -4.49
CA ASN A 13 -3.99 -10.38 -3.70
C ASN A 13 -2.77 -9.89 -4.50
N THR A 14 -2.69 -10.25 -5.78
CA THR A 14 -1.61 -9.79 -6.67
C THR A 14 -1.67 -8.27 -6.85
N VAL A 15 -2.84 -7.72 -7.18
CA VAL A 15 -3.04 -6.28 -7.37
C VAL A 15 -2.73 -5.51 -6.08
N ASN A 16 -3.27 -5.95 -4.95
CA ASN A 16 -2.99 -5.33 -3.65
C ASN A 16 -1.50 -5.40 -3.29
N SER A 17 -0.84 -6.53 -3.51
CA SER A 17 0.59 -6.68 -3.24
C SER A 17 1.45 -5.81 -4.18
N THR A 18 1.04 -5.67 -5.44
CA THR A 18 1.68 -4.79 -6.43
C THR A 18 1.73 -3.36 -5.92
N ILE A 19 0.60 -2.87 -5.41
CA ILE A 19 0.48 -1.50 -4.92
C ILE A 19 1.22 -1.35 -3.59
N SER A 20 0.86 -2.16 -2.60
CA SER A 20 1.24 -1.91 -1.20
C SER A 20 2.67 -2.34 -0.86
N LEU A 21 3.20 -3.35 -1.54
CA LEU A 21 4.58 -3.82 -1.35
C LEU A 21 5.52 -3.38 -2.47
N GLY A 22 5.01 -3.25 -3.70
CA GLY A 22 5.82 -2.88 -4.85
C GLY A 22 5.92 -1.37 -5.03
N CYS A 23 4.80 -0.72 -5.34
CA CYS A 23 4.80 0.68 -5.76
C CYS A 23 4.98 1.68 -4.60
N LEU A 24 4.16 1.55 -3.55
CA LEU A 24 4.11 2.56 -2.49
C LEU A 24 5.46 2.76 -1.76
N PRO A 25 6.25 1.72 -1.45
CA PRO A 25 7.54 1.92 -0.80
C PRO A 25 8.50 2.80 -1.62
N SER A 26 8.53 2.64 -2.95
CA SER A 26 9.35 3.48 -3.83
C SER A 26 8.84 4.92 -3.93
N LEU A 27 7.56 5.18 -3.69
CA LEU A 27 6.96 6.52 -3.68
C LEU A 27 7.07 7.22 -2.32
N SER A 28 7.50 6.51 -1.27
CA SER A 28 7.58 7.05 0.09
C SER A 28 8.38 8.33 0.20
N THR A 29 9.51 8.43 -0.50
CA THR A 29 10.33 9.64 -0.42
C THR A 29 9.64 10.82 -1.10
N TYR A 30 9.10 10.64 -2.31
CA TYR A 30 8.43 11.69 -3.08
C TYR A 30 7.14 12.20 -2.42
N ALA A 31 6.39 11.33 -1.76
CA ALA A 31 5.13 11.71 -1.14
C ALA A 31 5.29 12.31 0.27
N LEU A 32 6.32 11.93 1.05
CA LEU A 32 6.45 12.34 2.46
C LEU A 32 7.48 13.44 2.70
N LEU A 33 8.61 13.47 1.97
CA LEU A 33 9.63 14.49 2.18
C LEU A 33 9.13 15.93 1.96
N PRO A 34 8.17 16.21 1.04
CA PRO A 34 7.61 17.55 0.91
C PRO A 34 6.85 18.08 2.14
N PHE A 35 6.50 17.22 3.09
CA PHE A 35 5.87 17.61 4.35
C PHE A 35 6.89 17.70 5.52
N GLY A 36 8.18 17.49 5.23
CA GLY A 36 9.29 17.64 6.15
C GLY A 36 9.87 16.33 6.66
N GLN A 37 11.15 16.38 7.07
CA GLN A 37 11.89 15.20 7.55
C GLN A 37 11.29 14.58 8.81
N LYS A 38 10.72 15.41 9.72
CA LYS A 38 10.04 14.92 10.92
C LYS A 38 8.81 14.08 10.55
N ALA A 39 8.04 14.48 9.54
CA ALA A 39 6.88 13.74 9.06
C ALA A 39 7.28 12.36 8.53
N PHE A 40 8.35 12.30 7.73
CA PHE A 40 8.93 11.04 7.24
C PHE A 40 9.40 10.13 8.39
N TYR A 41 10.05 10.68 9.41
CA TYR A 41 10.49 9.93 10.58
C TYR A 41 9.31 9.36 11.40
N TYR A 42 8.28 10.16 11.66
CA TYR A 42 7.10 9.67 12.39
C TYR A 42 6.35 8.60 11.59
N TRP A 43 6.25 8.78 10.28
CA TRP A 43 5.70 7.78 9.38
C TRP A 43 6.45 6.44 9.46
N SER A 44 7.78 6.47 9.37
CA SER A 44 8.60 5.24 9.30
C SER A 44 8.50 4.40 10.57
N ILE A 45 8.26 5.05 11.73
CA ILE A 45 8.04 4.37 13.01
C ILE A 45 6.59 3.89 13.14
N LEU A 46 5.62 4.66 12.63
CA LEU A 46 4.20 4.35 12.79
C LEU A 46 3.74 3.23 11.85
N ILE A 47 4.19 3.20 10.60
CA ILE A 47 3.71 2.23 9.60
C ILE A 47 3.88 0.76 10.02
N PRO A 48 5.02 0.32 10.59
CA PRO A 48 5.17 -1.06 11.04
C PRO A 48 4.13 -1.49 12.08
N THR A 49 3.59 -0.55 12.87
CA THR A 49 2.53 -0.84 13.84
C THR A 49 1.19 -1.18 13.20
N ALA A 50 0.96 -0.84 11.93
CA ALA A 50 -0.27 -1.20 11.22
C ALA A 50 -0.46 -2.73 11.09
N TYR A 51 0.63 -3.51 11.06
CA TYR A 51 0.59 -4.96 10.96
C TYR A 51 -0.07 -5.63 12.18
N PRO A 52 0.38 -5.41 13.43
CA PRO A 52 -0.30 -5.95 14.61
C PRO A 52 -1.75 -5.48 14.74
N PHE A 53 -2.07 -4.22 14.41
CA PHE A 53 -3.48 -3.77 14.36
C PHE A 53 -4.32 -4.59 13.37
N SER A 54 -3.77 -4.87 12.19
CA SER A 54 -4.45 -5.67 11.18
C SER A 54 -4.68 -7.12 11.63
N LEU A 55 -3.73 -7.69 12.36
CA LEU A 55 -3.87 -9.02 12.95
C LEU A 55 -4.98 -9.04 14.01
N LEU A 56 -5.00 -8.06 14.92
CA LEU A 56 -6.04 -7.94 15.94
C LEU A 56 -7.43 -7.83 15.30
N LEU A 57 -7.57 -6.97 14.27
CA LEU A 57 -8.80 -6.85 13.50
C LEU A 57 -9.20 -8.17 12.85
N SER A 58 -8.24 -8.94 12.32
CA SER A 58 -8.53 -10.24 11.70
C SER A 58 -9.01 -11.29 12.70
N ILE A 59 -8.61 -11.21 13.97
CA ILE A 59 -9.11 -12.12 15.01
C ILE A 59 -10.58 -11.78 15.31
N CYS A 60 -10.92 -10.49 15.37
CA CYS A 60 -12.30 -10.03 15.58
C CYS A 60 -13.23 -10.40 14.41
N TRP A 61 -12.74 -10.31 13.17
CA TRP A 61 -13.51 -10.64 11.95
C TRP A 61 -13.06 -11.96 11.32
N ARG A 62 -13.48 -13.08 11.95
CA ARG A 62 -13.09 -14.43 11.52
C ARG A 62 -13.69 -14.87 10.18
N SER A 63 -14.88 -14.38 9.82
CA SER A 63 -15.56 -14.69 8.55
C SER A 63 -15.94 -13.42 7.79
N VAL A 64 -15.07 -13.01 6.86
CA VAL A 64 -15.35 -11.88 5.96
C VAL A 64 -15.97 -12.40 4.68
N SER A 65 -17.04 -11.75 4.22
CA SER A 65 -17.71 -12.09 2.97
C SER A 65 -16.87 -11.70 1.75
N THR A 66 -17.06 -12.40 0.64
CA THR A 66 -16.39 -12.08 -0.64
C THR A 66 -16.66 -10.64 -1.09
N HIS A 67 -17.88 -10.13 -0.86
CA HIS A 67 -18.25 -8.75 -1.17
C HIS A 67 -17.43 -7.73 -0.36
N LEU A 68 -17.22 -7.97 0.93
CA LEU A 68 -16.41 -7.09 1.77
C LEU A 68 -14.94 -7.07 1.34
N ILE A 69 -14.40 -8.22 0.92
CA ILE A 69 -13.03 -8.31 0.37
C ILE A 69 -12.88 -7.45 -0.89
N VAL A 70 -13.85 -7.51 -1.80
CA VAL A 70 -13.85 -6.69 -3.02
C VAL A 70 -13.97 -5.20 -2.68
N LEU A 71 -14.88 -4.83 -1.77
CA LEU A 71 -15.06 -3.45 -1.33
C LEU A 71 -13.78 -2.89 -0.69
N GLN A 72 -13.12 -3.66 0.18
CA GLN A 72 -11.84 -3.28 0.77
C GLN A 72 -10.73 -3.15 -0.28
N SER A 73 -10.75 -3.96 -1.33
CA SER A 73 -9.78 -3.84 -2.43
C SER A 73 -9.96 -2.52 -3.19
N ILE A 74 -11.20 -2.14 -3.48
CA ILE A 74 -11.53 -0.85 -4.12
C ILE A 74 -11.10 0.32 -3.21
N PHE A 75 -11.38 0.23 -1.92
CA PHE A 75 -10.98 1.26 -0.96
C PHE A 75 -9.46 1.43 -0.88
N ASN A 76 -8.70 0.33 -0.83
CA ASN A 76 -7.23 0.37 -0.92
C ASN A 76 -6.76 1.03 -2.22
N TRP A 77 -7.43 0.75 -3.35
CA TRP A 77 -7.08 1.35 -4.63
C TRP A 77 -7.28 2.87 -4.62
N LEU A 78 -8.39 3.35 -4.03
CA LEU A 78 -8.64 4.79 -3.86
C LEU A 78 -7.56 5.47 -3.01
N LEU A 79 -7.21 4.88 -1.86
CA LEU A 79 -6.13 5.42 -1.02
C LEU A 79 -4.78 5.43 -1.74
N ALA A 80 -4.49 4.37 -2.51
CA ALA A 80 -3.29 4.32 -3.33
C ALA A 80 -3.25 5.44 -4.36
N THR A 81 -4.34 5.62 -5.13
CA THR A 81 -4.40 6.69 -6.15
C THR A 81 -4.18 8.06 -5.53
N PHE A 82 -4.69 8.32 -4.33
CA PHE A 82 -4.42 9.56 -3.61
C PHE A 82 -2.94 9.75 -3.30
N ILE A 83 -2.25 8.72 -2.78
CA ILE A 83 -0.80 8.78 -2.50
C ILE A 83 0.00 8.99 -3.80
N PHE A 84 -0.38 8.33 -4.89
CA PHE A 84 0.24 8.51 -6.21
C PHE A 84 0.09 9.94 -6.73
N ILE A 85 -1.09 10.56 -6.56
CA ILE A 85 -1.32 11.97 -6.96
C ILE A 85 -0.41 12.89 -6.16
N ILE A 86 -0.33 12.72 -4.84
CA ILE A 86 0.57 13.52 -3.98
C ILE A 86 2.03 13.34 -4.38
N ALA A 87 2.47 12.10 -4.64
CA ALA A 87 3.83 11.83 -5.12
C ALA A 87 4.11 12.51 -6.48
N GLY A 88 3.15 12.50 -7.40
CA GLY A 88 3.27 13.13 -8.72
C GLY A 88 3.30 14.67 -8.67
N GLN A 89 2.85 15.29 -7.58
CA GLN A 89 2.96 16.72 -7.36
C GLN A 89 4.29 17.14 -6.68
N SER A 90 5.18 16.18 -6.39
CA SER A 90 6.52 16.51 -5.91
C SER A 90 7.25 17.41 -6.92
N PRO A 91 7.89 18.52 -6.49
CA PRO A 91 8.34 18.83 -5.12
C PRO A 91 7.37 19.66 -4.27
N CYS A 92 6.26 20.17 -4.82
CA CYS A 92 5.33 21.07 -4.15
C CYS A 92 3.89 20.53 -4.17
N PRO A 93 3.59 19.44 -3.44
CA PRO A 93 2.23 18.95 -3.31
C PRO A 93 1.32 19.96 -2.60
N TRP A 94 0.02 19.80 -2.79
CA TRP A 94 -0.96 20.56 -2.02
C TRP A 94 -0.70 20.35 -0.52
N LEU A 95 -0.63 21.45 0.24
CA LEU A 95 -0.38 21.49 1.68
C LEU A 95 1.06 21.14 2.08
N ALA A 96 2.02 21.23 1.14
CA ALA A 96 3.44 21.10 1.42
C ALA A 96 3.89 21.99 2.58
N ASP A 97 4.85 21.50 3.36
CA ASP A 97 5.43 22.20 4.52
C ASP A 97 4.42 22.65 5.61
N THR A 98 3.18 22.15 5.58
CA THR A 98 2.19 22.39 6.66
C THR A 98 2.05 21.19 7.60
N MET A 99 1.80 21.45 8.88
CA MET A 99 1.54 20.41 9.88
C MET A 99 0.26 19.60 9.54
N GLN A 100 -0.75 20.26 8.99
CA GLN A 100 -2.00 19.60 8.58
C GLN A 100 -1.75 18.60 7.44
N GLY A 101 -0.95 19.00 6.44
CA GLY A 101 -0.56 18.12 5.33
C GLY A 101 0.22 16.90 5.80
N ALA A 102 1.18 17.11 6.71
CA ALA A 102 1.95 16.04 7.33
C ALA A 102 1.05 15.01 8.05
N LEU A 103 0.12 15.46 8.89
CA LEU A 103 -0.80 14.56 9.59
C LEU A 103 -1.73 13.82 8.63
N MET A 104 -2.23 14.49 7.60
CA MET A 104 -3.07 13.88 6.57
C MET A 104 -2.34 12.76 5.82
N ILE A 105 -1.13 13.00 5.31
CA ILE A 105 -0.43 11.98 4.52
C ILE A 105 0.00 10.78 5.40
N ILE A 106 0.42 11.02 6.64
CA ILE A 106 0.79 9.96 7.59
C ILE A 106 -0.43 9.08 7.90
N THR A 107 -1.58 9.70 8.19
CA THR A 107 -2.81 8.95 8.52
C THR A 107 -3.34 8.16 7.34
N VAL A 108 -3.35 8.75 6.13
CA VAL A 108 -3.72 8.05 4.89
C VAL A 108 -2.83 6.83 4.67
N TRP A 109 -1.52 6.98 4.82
CA TRP A 109 -0.57 5.88 4.64
C TRP A 109 -0.75 4.78 5.69
N PHE A 110 -1.00 5.17 6.94
CA PHE A 110 -1.28 4.24 8.02
C PHE A 110 -2.54 3.41 7.74
N ILE A 111 -3.64 4.08 7.37
CA ILE A 111 -4.90 3.41 7.01
C ILE A 111 -4.67 2.48 5.82
N MET A 112 -4.00 2.95 4.76
CA MET A 112 -3.67 2.14 3.58
C MET A 112 -2.88 0.88 3.96
N SER A 113 -1.86 1.01 4.81
CA SER A 113 -1.03 -0.11 5.24
C SER A 113 -1.83 -1.12 6.06
N LEU A 114 -2.69 -0.62 6.95
CA LEU A 114 -3.59 -1.42 7.79
C LEU A 114 -4.61 -2.17 6.93
N THR A 115 -5.33 -1.49 6.04
CA THR A 115 -6.34 -2.11 5.19
C THR A 115 -5.73 -3.09 4.18
N SER A 116 -4.56 -2.77 3.63
CA SER A 116 -3.82 -3.66 2.72
C SER A 116 -3.31 -4.92 3.41
N CYS A 117 -2.89 -4.80 4.67
CA CYS A 117 -2.46 -5.95 5.46
C CYS A 117 -3.64 -6.81 5.88
N PHE A 118 -4.71 -6.19 6.39
CA PHE A 118 -5.95 -6.88 6.75
C PHE A 118 -6.50 -7.68 5.56
N LEU A 119 -6.59 -7.06 4.37
CA LEU A 119 -7.08 -7.71 3.16
C LEU A 119 -6.28 -8.98 2.80
N ARG A 120 -4.94 -8.91 2.90
CA ARG A 120 -4.05 -10.06 2.66
C ARG A 120 -4.29 -11.18 3.66
N ILE A 121 -4.38 -10.85 4.94
CA ILE A 121 -4.66 -11.82 6.01
C ILE A 121 -6.02 -12.49 5.77
N THR A 122 -7.04 -11.71 5.45
CA THR A 122 -8.39 -12.23 5.17
C THR A 122 -8.41 -13.16 3.97
N ILE A 123 -7.78 -12.77 2.85
CA ILE A 123 -7.66 -13.62 1.65
C ILE A 123 -6.89 -14.90 1.97
N GLY A 124 -5.77 -14.79 2.67
CA GLY A 124 -4.96 -15.93 3.12
C GLY A 124 -5.79 -16.90 3.96
N ASN A 125 -6.50 -16.40 4.98
CA ASN A 125 -7.35 -17.22 5.85
C ASN A 125 -8.46 -17.94 5.07
N ARG A 126 -9.11 -17.26 4.11
CA ARG A 126 -10.14 -17.86 3.25
C ARG A 126 -9.57 -18.98 2.37
N ILE A 127 -8.42 -18.74 1.74
CA ILE A 127 -7.72 -19.77 0.95
C ILE A 127 -7.32 -20.94 1.86
N LYS A 128 -6.82 -20.67 3.07
CA LYS A 128 -6.42 -21.70 4.03
C LYS A 128 -7.57 -22.61 4.41
N SER A 129 -8.75 -22.04 4.69
CA SER A 129 -9.85 -22.80 5.28
C SER A 129 -10.73 -23.50 4.24
N GLU A 130 -10.89 -22.93 3.05
CA GLU A 130 -11.88 -23.41 2.07
C GLU A 130 -11.30 -24.11 0.84
N TRP A 131 -9.98 -24.06 0.67
CA TRP A 131 -9.31 -24.72 -0.45
C TRP A 131 -8.77 -26.09 -0.02
N THR A 132 -9.27 -27.14 -0.63
CA THR A 132 -8.95 -28.54 -0.29
C THR A 132 -7.56 -29.00 -0.78
N GLY A 133 -6.85 -28.18 -1.57
CA GLY A 133 -5.55 -28.55 -2.12
C GLY A 133 -4.38 -28.03 -1.28
N ASP A 134 -3.40 -28.90 -1.00
CA ASP A 134 -2.18 -28.55 -0.24
C ASP A 134 -1.38 -27.37 -0.81
N LYS A 135 -1.59 -27.04 -2.10
CA LYS A 135 -0.87 -25.98 -2.81
C LYS A 135 -1.53 -24.59 -2.72
N GLY A 136 -2.65 -24.43 -2.01
CA GLY A 136 -3.37 -23.14 -1.95
C GLY A 136 -2.50 -21.98 -1.43
N MET A 137 -1.76 -22.24 -0.34
CA MET A 137 -0.84 -21.26 0.25
C MET A 137 0.39 -20.98 -0.60
N PHE A 138 0.85 -21.97 -1.37
CA PHE A 138 1.94 -21.80 -2.32
C PHE A 138 1.56 -20.79 -3.41
N TYR A 139 0.37 -20.92 -4.00
CA TYR A 139 -0.14 -19.95 -4.98
C TYR A 139 -0.36 -18.56 -4.36
N TYR A 140 -0.90 -18.49 -3.14
CA TYR A 140 -1.03 -17.22 -2.42
C TYR A 140 0.34 -16.54 -2.24
N GLY A 141 1.35 -17.24 -1.72
CA GLY A 141 2.70 -16.71 -1.56
C GLY A 141 3.32 -16.29 -2.90
N GLY A 142 3.14 -17.10 -3.95
CA GLY A 142 3.57 -16.78 -5.31
C GLY A 142 2.96 -15.47 -5.82
N THR A 143 1.66 -15.26 -5.62
CA THR A 143 1.01 -14.00 -6.03
C THR A 143 1.48 -12.76 -5.27
N VAL A 144 1.87 -12.90 -3.99
CA VAL A 144 2.46 -11.78 -3.24
C VAL A 144 3.80 -11.37 -3.84
N GLN A 145 4.66 -12.35 -4.11
CA GLN A 145 5.99 -12.11 -4.70
C GLN A 145 5.89 -11.58 -6.13
N LEU A 146 5.00 -12.15 -6.95
CA LEU A 146 4.73 -11.64 -8.29
C LEU A 146 4.24 -10.20 -8.25
N GLY A 147 3.32 -9.87 -7.33
CA GLY A 147 2.84 -8.50 -7.16
C GLY A 147 3.98 -7.54 -6.82
N LEU A 148 4.81 -7.87 -5.82
CA LEU A 148 6.00 -7.09 -5.47
C LEU A 148 6.87 -6.77 -6.68
N LEU A 149 7.23 -7.80 -7.47
CA LEU A 149 8.05 -7.63 -8.68
C LEU A 149 7.36 -6.74 -9.72
N LEU A 150 6.06 -6.95 -9.96
CA LEU A 150 5.26 -6.17 -10.91
C LEU A 150 5.11 -4.70 -10.48
N GLY A 151 5.22 -4.38 -9.20
CA GLY A 151 5.14 -3.00 -8.73
C GLY A 151 6.51 -2.33 -8.72
N THR A 152 7.53 -3.01 -8.17
CA THR A 152 8.87 -2.43 -7.99
C THR A 152 9.60 -2.23 -9.31
N ILE A 153 9.58 -3.20 -10.24
CA ILE A 153 10.37 -3.10 -11.48
C ILE A 153 9.91 -1.93 -12.36
N PRO A 154 8.61 -1.81 -12.71
CA PRO A 154 8.16 -0.71 -13.57
C PRO A 154 8.36 0.65 -12.90
N LEU A 155 8.11 0.74 -11.60
CA LEU A 155 8.24 2.00 -10.88
C LEU A 155 9.71 2.40 -10.71
N TYR A 156 10.61 1.44 -10.50
CA TYR A 156 12.06 1.69 -10.49
C TYR A 156 12.52 2.25 -11.84
N ILE A 157 12.08 1.66 -12.96
CA ILE A 157 12.37 2.16 -14.31
C ILE A 157 11.81 3.59 -14.47
N LEU A 158 10.57 3.81 -14.07
CA LEU A 158 9.90 5.11 -14.17
C LEU A 158 10.63 6.21 -13.39
N ILE A 159 11.09 5.89 -12.18
CA ILE A 159 11.78 6.82 -11.31
C ILE A 159 13.23 7.05 -11.79
N ASN A 160 14.00 5.99 -12.01
CA ASN A 160 15.45 6.10 -12.21
C ASN A 160 15.87 6.34 -13.66
N LEU A 161 15.14 5.80 -14.64
CA LEU A 161 15.48 5.95 -16.06
C LEU A 161 14.75 7.15 -16.68
N PHE A 162 13.47 7.34 -16.35
CA PHE A 162 12.68 8.45 -16.91
C PHE A 162 12.71 9.72 -16.06
N GLY A 163 13.12 9.65 -14.79
CA GLY A 163 13.24 10.83 -13.92
C GLY A 163 11.91 11.56 -13.69
N ILE A 164 10.78 10.86 -13.76
CA ILE A 164 9.44 11.48 -13.71
C ILE A 164 9.16 12.11 -12.34
N PHE A 165 9.74 11.56 -11.27
CA PHE A 165 9.57 12.09 -9.92
C PHE A 165 10.82 12.87 -9.49
N ILE A 166 10.61 14.09 -9.03
CA ILE A 166 11.69 14.97 -8.55
C ILE A 166 11.76 14.83 -7.02
N ASP A 167 12.89 14.33 -6.52
CA ASP A 167 13.14 14.23 -5.08
C ASP A 167 13.43 15.61 -4.48
N ARG A 168 12.90 15.86 -3.26
CA ARG A 168 13.35 17.00 -2.45
C ARG A 168 14.69 16.70 -1.79
N LYS A 169 15.69 17.52 -2.06
CA LYS A 169 16.98 17.50 -1.37
C LYS A 169 16.88 18.23 -0.02
N PRO A 170 17.60 17.76 1.01
CA PRO A 170 17.68 18.49 2.27
C PRO A 170 18.30 19.88 2.06
N CYS A 171 17.84 20.85 2.85
CA CYS A 171 18.37 22.22 2.86
C CYS A 171 18.16 23.03 1.56
N GLN A 172 17.18 22.67 0.72
CA GLN A 172 16.74 23.49 -0.42
C GLN A 172 15.28 23.94 -0.23
N VAL A 173 15.01 25.21 -0.48
CA VAL A 173 13.65 25.78 -0.48
C VAL A 173 13.05 25.55 -1.86
N TYR A 174 11.98 24.76 -1.94
CA TYR A 174 11.31 24.45 -3.21
C TYR A 174 10.04 25.27 -3.39
N CYS A 175 9.22 25.38 -2.36
CA CYS A 175 7.97 26.10 -2.42
C CYS A 175 8.12 27.40 -1.63
N VAL A 176 7.99 28.53 -2.34
CA VAL A 176 7.84 29.85 -1.73
C VAL A 176 6.35 30.02 -1.50
N SER A 177 5.94 30.06 -0.23
CA SER A 177 4.56 30.42 0.17
C SER A 177 4.26 31.87 -0.18
#